data_AF-A0A921KLR6-F1
#
_entry.id   AF-A0A921KLR6-F1
#
_cell.length_a   1.000
_cell.length_b   1.000
_cell.length_c   1.000
_cell.angle_alpha   90.00
_cell.angle_beta   90.00
_cell.angle_gamma   90.00
#
_symmetry.space_group_name_H-M   'P 1'
#
loop_
_entity.id
_entity.type
_entity.pdbx_description
1 polymer ?
#
loop_
_entity_poly.entity_id
_entity_poly.type
_entity_poly.pdbx_seq_one_letter_code
_entity_poly.pdbx_strand_id
1 'polypeptide(L)'
;MGEQVAQETPKLGFGLMRLPRRGLGIDVAQVSRMVDLFLEAGFTYFDTAHVYAGSEDAIRKALVERRPRESYTLATKLYAAMSPSAKSAKRQFETSLERTRAGYFDYRLLHSAGYEADAVAYGATTLRGFIGSRAPDLVSAERAEGDGLHVVWRRRAE
;
A
#
# COMPACT_ATOMS: atom_id res chain seq x y z
N MET A 1 11.60 -6.51 -19.28
CA MET A 1 10.93 -7.36 -18.26
C MET A 1 9.76 -6.67 -17.53
N GLY A 2 9.38 -5.41 -17.85
CA GLY A 2 8.29 -4.70 -17.16
C GLY A 2 6.90 -4.85 -17.79
N GLU A 3 6.83 -4.96 -19.11
CA GLU A 3 5.57 -4.92 -19.87
C GLU A 3 4.78 -6.24 -19.80
N GLN A 4 5.49 -7.37 -19.77
CA GLN A 4 4.92 -8.71 -19.76
C GLN A 4 4.26 -9.06 -18.42
N VAL A 5 4.85 -8.61 -17.30
CA VAL A 5 4.28 -8.76 -15.94
C VAL A 5 2.96 -7.99 -15.83
N ALA A 6 2.86 -6.80 -16.43
CA ALA A 6 1.63 -6.02 -16.41
C ALA A 6 0.51 -6.64 -17.26
N GLN A 7 0.85 -7.33 -18.37
CA GLN A 7 -0.13 -8.01 -19.21
C GLN A 7 -0.67 -9.32 -18.61
N GLU A 8 0.14 -10.03 -17.82
CA GLU A 8 -0.25 -11.28 -17.17
C GLU A 8 -0.89 -11.09 -15.78
N THR A 9 -0.76 -9.90 -15.18
CA THR A 9 -1.36 -9.60 -13.87
C THR A 9 -2.88 -9.45 -13.99
N PRO A 10 -3.67 -10.26 -13.26
CA PRO A 10 -5.12 -10.13 -13.25
C PRO A 10 -5.56 -8.71 -12.85
N LYS A 11 -6.46 -8.09 -13.63
CA LYS A 11 -6.83 -6.65 -13.52
C LYS A 11 -7.76 -6.31 -12.34
N LEU A 12 -7.80 -7.13 -11.30
CA LEU A 12 -8.67 -6.92 -10.14
C LEU A 12 -7.84 -6.87 -8.85
N GLY A 13 -8.11 -5.82 -8.05
CA GLY A 13 -7.56 -5.62 -6.73
C GLY A 13 -8.61 -5.73 -5.64
N PHE A 14 -8.21 -6.19 -4.47
CA PHE A 14 -9.05 -6.23 -3.28
C PHE A 14 -8.87 -4.93 -2.48
N GLY A 15 -9.84 -4.03 -2.57
CA GLY A 15 -9.82 -2.75 -1.84
C GLY A 15 -10.40 -2.85 -0.43
N LEU A 16 -9.76 -2.20 0.55
CA LEU A 16 -10.13 -2.31 1.97
C LEU A 16 -10.75 -1.05 2.59
N MET A 17 -11.14 -0.06 1.77
CA MET A 17 -11.74 1.18 2.28
C MET A 17 -13.12 0.96 2.93
N ARG A 18 -13.91 0.03 2.41
CA ARG A 18 -15.30 -0.25 2.83
C ARG A 18 -15.50 -1.74 3.02
N LEU A 19 -15.04 -2.25 4.16
CA LEU A 19 -15.18 -3.66 4.50
C LEU A 19 -16.57 -3.96 5.09
N PRO A 20 -17.05 -5.21 4.96
CA PRO A 20 -18.24 -5.67 5.64
C PRO A 20 -18.17 -5.41 7.15
N ARG A 21 -19.31 -5.06 7.74
CA ARG A 21 -19.42 -4.73 9.16
C ARG A 21 -20.33 -5.69 9.89
N ARG A 22 -20.02 -5.93 11.15
CA ARG A 22 -20.88 -6.61 12.11
C ARG A 22 -21.02 -5.72 13.35
N GLY A 23 -22.20 -5.13 13.50
CA GLY A 23 -22.42 -4.05 14.47
C GLY A 23 -21.51 -2.86 14.19
N LEU A 24 -20.85 -2.34 15.23
CA LEU A 24 -19.95 -1.19 15.13
C LEU A 24 -18.57 -1.53 14.58
N GLY A 25 -18.22 -2.81 14.35
CA GLY A 25 -16.90 -3.25 13.91
C GLY A 25 -16.86 -3.83 12.50
N ILE A 26 -15.65 -4.06 11.98
CA ILE A 26 -15.43 -4.83 10.75
C ILE A 26 -15.68 -6.31 11.03
N ASP A 27 -16.42 -6.98 10.15
CA ASP A 27 -16.62 -8.43 10.23
C ASP A 27 -15.40 -9.16 9.66
N VAL A 28 -14.37 -9.35 10.50
CA VAL A 28 -13.13 -10.03 10.11
C VAL A 28 -13.37 -11.46 9.61
N ALA A 29 -14.40 -12.16 10.12
CA ALA A 29 -14.70 -13.51 9.66
C ALA A 29 -15.22 -13.50 8.22
N GLN A 30 -16.08 -12.53 7.88
CA GLN A 30 -16.52 -12.35 6.50
C GLN A 30 -15.38 -11.87 5.59
N VAL A 31 -14.59 -10.89 6.02
CA VAL A 31 -13.42 -10.42 5.26
C VAL A 31 -12.45 -11.56 4.98
N SER A 32 -12.21 -12.44 5.95
CA SER A 32 -11.34 -13.60 5.78
C SER A 32 -11.82 -14.53 4.67
N ARG A 33 -13.13 -14.85 4.62
CA ARG A 33 -13.69 -15.67 3.53
C ARG A 33 -13.55 -15.00 2.17
N MET A 34 -13.73 -13.67 2.12
CA MET A 34 -13.56 -12.92 0.87
C MET A 34 -12.10 -12.93 0.41
N VAL A 35 -11.14 -12.82 1.33
CA VAL A 35 -9.71 -12.94 1.06
C VAL A 35 -9.37 -14.33 0.52
N ASP A 36 -9.88 -15.39 1.14
CA ASP A 36 -9.65 -16.76 0.70
C ASP A 36 -10.14 -16.98 -0.74
N LEU A 37 -11.38 -16.58 -1.04
CA LEU A 37 -11.97 -16.67 -2.38
C LEU A 37 -11.19 -15.85 -3.42
N PHE A 38 -10.69 -14.68 -3.03
CA PHE A 38 -9.90 -13.81 -3.91
C PHE A 38 -8.57 -14.46 -4.31
N LEU A 39 -7.87 -15.06 -3.34
CA LEU A 39 -6.63 -15.80 -3.57
C LEU A 39 -6.87 -17.09 -4.37
N GLU A 40 -7.92 -17.84 -4.05
CA GLU A 40 -8.31 -19.06 -4.77
C GLU A 40 -8.65 -18.79 -6.24
N ALA A 41 -9.21 -17.61 -6.53
CA ALA A 41 -9.45 -17.15 -7.90
C ALA A 41 -8.19 -16.63 -8.62
N GLY A 42 -7.02 -16.71 -7.98
CA GLY A 42 -5.71 -16.35 -8.57
C GLY A 42 -5.34 -14.88 -8.46
N PHE A 43 -6.11 -14.07 -7.72
CA PHE A 43 -5.79 -12.65 -7.52
C PHE A 43 -4.95 -12.44 -6.27
N THR A 44 -4.00 -11.50 -6.33
CA THR A 44 -2.97 -11.36 -5.27
C THR A 44 -2.77 -9.92 -4.78
N TYR A 45 -3.46 -8.93 -5.32
CA TYR A 45 -3.27 -7.52 -4.96
C TYR A 45 -4.30 -7.02 -3.93
N PHE A 46 -3.81 -6.51 -2.80
CA PHE A 46 -4.62 -5.94 -1.72
C PHE A 46 -4.24 -4.48 -1.46
N ASP A 47 -5.25 -3.64 -1.26
CA ASP A 47 -5.07 -2.19 -1.13
C ASP A 47 -5.71 -1.63 0.16
N THR A 48 -4.86 -1.19 1.09
CA THR A 48 -5.27 -0.50 2.33
C THR A 48 -4.75 0.93 2.34
N ALA A 49 -5.01 1.67 3.43
CA ALA A 49 -4.41 2.96 3.68
C ALA A 49 -4.41 3.29 5.17
N HIS A 50 -3.51 4.17 5.59
CA HIS A 50 -3.41 4.60 6.99
C HIS A 50 -4.72 5.17 7.56
N VAL A 51 -5.50 5.86 6.72
CA VAL A 51 -6.74 6.54 7.10
C VAL A 51 -8.00 5.71 6.90
N TYR A 52 -7.90 4.50 6.34
CA TYR A 52 -9.05 3.60 6.25
C TYR A 52 -9.31 2.99 7.62
N ALA A 53 -10.38 3.46 8.28
CA ALA A 53 -10.66 3.14 9.67
C ALA A 53 -10.77 1.62 9.90
N GLY A 54 -9.78 1.06 10.61
CA GLY A 54 -9.72 -0.36 11.00
C GLY A 54 -9.27 -1.33 9.91
N SER A 55 -9.01 -0.88 8.68
CA SER A 55 -8.65 -1.78 7.58
C SER A 55 -7.31 -2.47 7.79
N GLU A 56 -6.32 -1.77 8.35
CA GLU A 56 -4.96 -2.31 8.59
C GLU A 56 -4.96 -3.45 9.61
N ASP A 57 -5.75 -3.35 10.67
CA ASP A 57 -5.92 -4.45 11.64
C ASP A 57 -6.80 -5.58 11.06
N ALA A 58 -7.79 -5.25 10.23
CA ALA A 58 -8.61 -6.26 9.56
C ALA A 58 -7.80 -7.11 8.57
N ILE A 59 -6.97 -6.48 7.72
CA ILE A 59 -6.13 -7.22 6.76
C ILE A 59 -5.03 -8.01 7.44
N ARG A 60 -4.50 -7.51 8.57
CA ARG A 60 -3.58 -8.29 9.40
C ARG A 60 -4.18 -9.65 9.73
N LYS A 61 -5.39 -9.65 10.31
CA LYS A 61 -6.09 -10.85 10.77
C LYS A 61 -6.61 -11.72 9.62
N ALA A 62 -7.09 -11.10 8.54
CA ALA A 62 -7.73 -11.79 7.44
C ALA A 62 -6.75 -12.34 6.39
N LEU A 63 -5.56 -11.75 6.26
CA LEU A 63 -4.57 -12.11 5.25
C LEU A 63 -3.18 -12.37 5.85
N VAL A 64 -2.59 -11.35 6.51
CA VAL A 64 -1.15 -11.35 6.85
C VAL A 64 -0.78 -12.50 7.78
N GLU A 65 -1.58 -12.75 8.81
CA GLU A 65 -1.34 -13.82 9.78
C GLU A 65 -1.71 -15.21 9.25
N ARG A 66 -2.34 -15.30 8.08
CA ARG A 66 -2.94 -16.53 7.54
C ARG A 66 -2.26 -17.05 6.26
N ARG A 67 -1.48 -16.21 5.58
CA ARG A 67 -0.90 -16.51 4.26
C ARG A 67 0.60 -16.18 4.24
N PRO A 68 1.43 -16.98 3.55
CA PRO A 68 2.85 -16.67 3.37
C PRO A 68 3.01 -15.29 2.73
N ARG A 69 4.00 -14.51 3.19
CA ARG A 69 4.12 -13.10 2.80
C ARG A 69 4.33 -12.91 1.29
N GLU A 70 5.01 -13.87 0.66
CA GLU A 70 5.32 -13.94 -0.76
C GLU A 70 4.13 -14.34 -1.65
N SER A 71 3.00 -14.77 -1.06
CA SER A 71 1.82 -15.21 -1.82
C SER A 71 0.88 -14.08 -2.24
N TYR A 72 1.15 -12.84 -1.81
CA TYR A 72 0.32 -11.67 -2.11
C TYR A 72 1.15 -10.40 -2.18
N THR A 73 0.55 -9.36 -2.76
CA THR A 73 1.05 -7.99 -2.71
C THR A 73 0.14 -7.11 -1.88
N LEU A 74 0.73 -6.22 -1.08
CA LEU A 74 0.00 -5.33 -0.19
C LEU A 74 0.46 -3.88 -0.41
N ALA A 75 -0.50 -3.03 -0.75
CA ALA A 75 -0.33 -1.59 -0.87
C ALA A 75 -0.84 -0.86 0.36
N THR A 76 -0.13 0.19 0.76
CA THR A 76 -0.66 1.22 1.68
C THR A 76 -0.42 2.62 1.10
N LYS A 77 -1.07 3.62 1.70
CA LYS A 77 -1.04 5.00 1.23
C LYS A 77 -0.63 5.96 2.34
N LEU A 78 0.29 6.85 2.01
CA LEU A 78 0.64 8.03 2.79
C LEU A 78 -0.42 9.11 2.59
N TYR A 79 -1.06 9.53 3.68
CA TYR A 79 -1.90 10.70 3.73
C TYR A 79 -1.07 11.91 4.16
N ALA A 80 -0.59 12.65 3.17
CA ALA A 80 0.32 13.78 3.33
C ALA A 80 -0.27 14.93 4.15
N ALA A 81 -1.60 15.15 4.10
CA ALA A 81 -2.24 16.17 4.95
C ALA A 81 -2.07 15.90 6.47
N MET A 82 -1.86 14.64 6.88
CA MET A 82 -1.54 14.26 8.27
C MET A 82 -0.03 14.10 8.52
N SER A 83 0.80 14.41 7.53
CA SER A 83 2.23 14.27 7.60
C SER A 83 2.87 15.47 6.91
N PRO A 84 3.11 16.58 7.62
CA PRO A 84 3.67 17.78 7.00
C PRO A 84 5.21 17.73 6.88
N SER A 85 5.85 16.60 7.16
CA SER A 85 7.31 16.46 7.14
C SER A 85 7.75 15.04 6.81
N ALA A 86 8.98 14.89 6.29
CA ALA A 86 9.60 13.58 5.99
C ALA A 86 9.56 12.63 7.19
N LYS A 87 9.81 13.16 8.39
CA LYS A 87 9.76 12.41 9.65
C LYS A 87 8.35 11.91 9.97
N SER A 88 7.33 12.76 9.80
CA SER A 88 5.93 12.33 10.01
C SER A 88 5.45 11.33 8.96
N ALA A 89 5.86 11.46 7.70
CA ALA A 89 5.56 10.46 6.67
C ALA A 89 6.16 9.10 7.00
N LYS A 90 7.44 9.10 7.41
CA LYS A 90 8.12 7.87 7.81
C LYS A 90 7.39 7.20 8.98
N ARG A 91 7.02 7.98 10.00
CA ARG A 91 6.23 7.47 11.14
C ARG A 91 4.89 6.91 10.69
N GLN A 92 4.21 7.56 9.75
CA GLN A 92 2.91 7.07 9.27
C GLN A 92 3.04 5.68 8.64
N PHE A 93 4.09 5.44 7.84
CA PHE A 93 4.38 4.11 7.30
C PHE A 93 4.83 3.10 8.36
N GLU A 94 5.66 3.52 9.33
CA GLU A 94 6.07 2.66 10.46
C GLU A 94 4.83 2.19 11.25
N THR A 95 3.90 3.10 11.56
CA THR A 95 2.62 2.76 12.20
C THR A 95 1.76 1.83 11.34
N SER A 96 1.70 2.04 10.03
CA SER A 96 1.00 1.14 9.11
C SER A 96 1.63 -0.26 9.08
N LEU A 97 2.96 -0.37 9.13
CA LEU A 97 3.67 -1.64 9.25
C LEU A 97 3.38 -2.34 10.58
N GLU A 98 3.38 -1.60 11.69
CA GLU A 98 3.05 -2.12 13.02
C GLU A 98 1.62 -2.68 13.09
N ARG A 99 0.64 -1.94 12.53
CA ARG A 99 -0.78 -2.34 12.53
C ARG A 99 -1.02 -3.56 11.65
N THR A 100 -0.45 -3.57 10.45
CA THR A 100 -0.63 -4.68 9.49
C THR A 100 0.20 -5.91 9.86
N ARG A 101 1.33 -5.72 10.56
CA ARG A 101 2.39 -6.72 10.79
C ARG A 101 2.91 -7.37 9.51
N ALA A 102 2.81 -6.68 8.38
CA ALA A 102 3.14 -7.24 7.06
C ALA A 102 4.65 -7.43 6.82
N GLY A 103 5.51 -6.89 7.69
CA GLY A 103 6.97 -6.84 7.52
C GLY A 103 7.41 -5.82 6.47
N TYR A 104 6.77 -5.79 5.30
CA TYR A 104 6.96 -4.80 4.24
C TYR A 104 5.68 -4.57 3.44
N PHE A 105 5.63 -3.47 2.68
CA PHE A 105 4.62 -3.17 1.66
C PHE A 105 5.26 -3.21 0.27
N ASP A 106 4.60 -3.85 -0.69
CA ASP A 106 5.04 -3.91 -2.09
C ASP A 106 4.87 -2.57 -2.79
N TYR A 107 3.83 -1.83 -2.40
CA TYR A 107 3.49 -0.53 -2.95
C TYR A 107 3.24 0.48 -1.84
N ARG A 108 3.86 1.66 -1.96
CA ARG A 108 3.67 2.80 -1.04
C ARG A 108 3.21 3.98 -1.87
N LEU A 109 1.93 4.28 -1.80
CA LEU A 109 1.30 5.27 -2.67
C LEU A 109 1.05 6.58 -1.91
N LEU A 110 0.81 7.66 -2.65
CA LEU A 110 0.19 8.85 -2.06
C LEU A 110 -1.32 8.67 -2.05
N HIS A 111 -1.98 9.10 -0.98
CA HIS A 111 -3.43 8.96 -0.84
C HIS A 111 -4.21 9.92 -1.75
N SER A 112 -3.63 11.07 -2.05
CA SER A 112 -4.11 12.06 -3.01
C SER A 112 -2.87 12.70 -3.64
N ALA A 113 -2.96 13.08 -4.91
CA ALA A 113 -1.90 13.80 -5.64
C ALA A 113 -2.23 15.29 -5.86
N GLY A 114 -3.29 15.78 -5.20
CA GLY A 114 -3.73 17.16 -5.32
C GLY A 114 -3.56 17.88 -4.00
N TYR A 115 -2.48 18.64 -3.85
CA TYR A 115 -2.40 19.98 -3.27
C TYR A 115 -0.93 20.41 -3.35
N GLU A 116 -0.66 21.68 -3.66
CA GLU A 116 0.68 22.27 -3.54
C GLU A 116 1.33 22.04 -2.16
N ALA A 117 0.54 21.65 -1.15
CA ALA A 117 0.99 21.17 0.15
C ALA A 117 1.88 19.91 0.09
N ASP A 118 1.67 18.98 -0.84
CA ASP A 118 2.40 17.70 -0.88
C ASP A 118 3.82 17.85 -1.44
N ALA A 119 4.03 18.84 -2.33
CA ALA A 119 5.35 19.20 -2.85
C ALA A 119 6.11 20.16 -1.90
N VAL A 120 5.40 21.04 -1.19
CA VAL A 120 5.99 22.04 -0.29
C VAL A 120 6.37 21.45 1.08
N ALA A 121 5.58 20.52 1.63
CA ALA A 121 5.81 19.95 2.97
C ALA A 121 7.12 19.16 3.13
N TYR A 122 7.75 18.74 2.02
CA TYR A 122 8.92 17.86 2.05
C TYR A 122 10.17 18.44 1.38
N GLY A 123 10.12 19.72 0.98
CA GLY A 123 11.27 20.40 0.35
C GLY A 123 11.63 19.84 -1.03
N ALA A 124 10.70 19.18 -1.70
CA ALA A 124 10.89 18.63 -3.03
C ALA A 124 9.74 19.08 -3.91
N THR A 125 10.00 20.01 -4.82
CA THR A 125 9.04 20.48 -5.83
C THR A 125 8.50 19.37 -6.74
N THR A 126 9.00 18.13 -6.59
CA THR A 126 8.52 16.90 -7.22
C THR A 126 8.75 15.69 -6.29
N LEU A 127 7.92 14.64 -6.39
CA LEU A 127 8.14 13.34 -5.72
C LEU A 127 9.57 12.77 -5.93
N ARG A 128 10.25 13.16 -7.01
CA ARG A 128 11.63 12.74 -7.33
C ARG A 128 12.64 13.15 -6.26
N GLY A 129 12.46 14.29 -5.60
CA GLY A 129 13.32 14.73 -4.49
C GLY A 129 13.06 13.99 -3.17
N PHE A 130 11.82 13.54 -2.94
CA PHE A 130 11.46 12.68 -1.81
C PHE A 130 12.06 11.27 -1.94
N ILE A 131 12.07 10.74 -3.17
CA ILE A 131 12.49 9.37 -3.47
C ILE A 131 14.01 9.25 -3.66
N GLY A 132 14.70 10.28 -4.17
CA GLY A 132 16.10 10.19 -4.59
C GLY A 132 17.18 10.47 -3.53
N SER A 133 16.85 10.93 -2.32
CA SER A 133 17.89 11.47 -1.42
C SER A 133 18.41 10.51 -0.35
N ARG A 134 17.69 9.49 0.15
CA ARG A 134 18.19 8.60 1.23
C ARG A 134 17.55 7.19 1.30
N ALA A 135 17.40 6.49 0.18
CA ALA A 135 17.05 5.07 0.20
C ALA A 135 18.02 4.26 -0.65
N PRO A 136 19.04 3.61 -0.06
CA PRO A 136 20.02 2.82 -0.81
C PRO A 136 19.42 1.60 -1.53
N ASP A 137 18.17 1.24 -1.22
CA ASP A 137 17.48 0.04 -1.76
C ASP A 137 16.37 0.36 -2.78
N LEU A 138 16.31 1.59 -3.29
CA LEU A 138 15.35 1.98 -4.33
C LEU A 138 15.74 1.37 -5.68
N VAL A 139 14.90 0.48 -6.23
CA VAL A 139 15.18 -0.20 -7.51
C VAL A 139 14.70 0.61 -8.72
N SER A 140 13.53 1.25 -8.66
CA SER A 140 13.09 2.22 -9.69
C SER A 140 11.82 2.97 -9.26
N ALA A 141 11.63 4.17 -9.82
CA ALA A 141 10.36 4.88 -9.82
C ALA A 141 10.12 5.34 -11.26
N GLU A 142 9.16 4.72 -11.95
CA GLU A 142 8.82 5.06 -13.32
C GLU A 142 7.42 5.68 -13.36
N ARG A 143 7.28 6.75 -14.13
CA ARG A 143 5.98 7.31 -14.48
C ARG A 143 5.41 6.40 -15.55
N ALA A 144 4.41 5.59 -15.22
CA ALA A 144 3.57 5.00 -16.25
C ALA A 144 2.85 6.15 -16.98
N GLU A 145 2.84 6.16 -18.30
CA GLU A 145 2.05 7.15 -19.04
C GLU A 145 0.57 7.01 -18.66
N GLY A 146 -0.04 8.12 -18.23
CA GLY A 146 -1.41 8.19 -17.70
C GLY A 146 -1.48 8.89 -16.33
N ASP A 147 -2.70 9.13 -15.85
CA ASP A 147 -3.00 9.91 -14.63
C ASP A 147 -2.68 9.16 -13.32
N GLY A 148 -2.05 7.98 -13.39
CA GLY A 148 -1.70 7.14 -12.25
C GLY A 148 -0.20 7.12 -11.97
N LEU A 149 0.24 7.70 -10.85
CA LEU A 149 1.61 7.52 -10.36
C LEU A 149 1.70 6.22 -9.54
N HIS A 150 2.44 5.23 -10.04
CA HIS A 150 2.71 3.98 -9.33
C HIS A 150 4.15 3.99 -8.78
N VAL A 151 4.31 3.89 -7.47
CA VAL A 151 5.64 3.76 -6.83
C VAL A 151 5.76 2.35 -6.26
N VAL A 152 6.64 1.54 -6.85
CA VAL A 152 6.91 0.15 -6.45
C VAL A 152 8.17 0.11 -5.59
N TRP A 153 8.07 -0.43 -4.37
CA TRP A 153 9.21 -0.64 -3.48
C TRP A 153 9.47 -2.14 -3.35
N ARG A 154 10.50 -2.68 -4.00
CA ARG A 154 10.97 -4.06 -3.79
C ARG A 154 12.25 -4.06 -2.96
N ARG A 155 12.28 -4.82 -1.86
CA ARG A 155 13.54 -5.17 -1.16
C ARG A 155 14.28 -6.18 -2.04
N ARG A 156 15.61 -6.04 -2.24
CA ARG A 156 16.39 -7.17 -2.75
C ARG A 156 16.33 -8.30 -1.72
N ALA A 157 16.01 -9.51 -2.17
CA ALA A 157 16.34 -10.70 -1.39
C ALA A 157 17.87 -10.76 -1.27
N GLU A 158 18.34 -11.01 -0.05
CA GLU A 158 19.74 -11.35 0.24
C GLU A 158 20.04 -12.77 -0.25
#